data_AF-A0A9E5G350-F1
#
_entry.id   AF-A0A9E5G350-F1
#
_cell.length_a   1.000
_cell.length_b   1.000
_cell.length_c   1.000
_cell.angle_alpha   90.00
_cell.angle_beta   90.00
_cell.angle_gamma   90.00
#
_symmetry.space_group_name_H-M   'P 1'
#
loop_
_entity.id
_entity.type
_entity.pdbx_description
1 polymer ?
#
loop_
_entity_poly.entity_id
_entity_poly.type
_entity_poly.pdbx_seq_one_letter_code
_entity_poly.pdbx_strand_id
1 'polypeptide(L)'
;ESPDQVRLSPSIMNQGNVDAPIVVVIGGGFGGIAAVQALANAPVNVVLIDKENHHLFQPLLYQVATSVLPTSNIAFPIRRIFRDQTNAYVFNDEVVSIDCAARRLTFINDRCARFDYLIVAAGANSSYFGNDQWEQFAPGVKTLDDALIIRNRILRAFEDAEAETDPKAMREHLTFVVVGGGATGVELAGAIKELSVDSLSKDYRRFNAKNARVILIEAGDRLLPSMSARSSHEALKALQTMGVEVRLKQAVTQVDEHGVTVNGETINANTVVWSAGVKASSLGASLGAPLDRNGRVLVEPDCSVINHPHVFVIGDMASMKCAKSGKPVPGVAPAATQMGQFV
;
A
#
# COMPACT_ATOMS: atom_id res chain seq x y z
N GLU A 1 8.71 -21.71 32.88
CA GLU A 1 9.28 -21.28 31.58
C GLU A 1 9.80 -19.86 31.75
N SER A 2 11.00 -19.56 31.24
CA SER A 2 11.52 -18.19 31.26
C SER A 2 10.66 -17.31 30.35
N PRO A 3 10.34 -16.05 30.70
CA PRO A 3 9.61 -15.12 29.84
C PRO A 3 10.24 -14.91 28.45
N ASP A 4 11.51 -15.27 28.27
CA ASP A 4 12.32 -14.97 27.09
C ASP A 4 12.19 -15.95 25.91
N GLN A 5 11.36 -17.01 26.01
CA GLN A 5 11.31 -18.04 24.97
C GLN A 5 9.89 -18.54 24.70
N VAL A 6 9.03 -17.67 24.16
CA VAL A 6 7.86 -18.16 23.41
C VAL A 6 8.35 -18.62 22.05
N ARG A 7 8.71 -19.90 21.96
CA ARG A 7 8.80 -20.55 20.65
C ARG A 7 7.39 -20.42 20.05
N LEU A 8 7.26 -20.03 18.78
CA LEU A 8 6.01 -20.20 18.03
C LEU A 8 5.80 -21.70 17.77
N SER A 9 5.95 -22.53 18.79
CA SER A 9 5.97 -23.96 18.68
C SER A 9 4.54 -24.49 18.66
N PRO A 10 4.29 -25.53 17.85
CA PRO A 10 3.05 -26.27 17.90
C PRO A 10 2.72 -26.83 19.29
N SER A 11 3.64 -26.84 20.26
CA SER A 11 3.29 -27.19 21.65
C SER A 11 2.26 -26.24 22.29
N ILE A 12 2.08 -25.02 21.76
CA ILE A 12 0.97 -24.11 22.10
C ILE A 12 -0.26 -24.37 21.21
N MET A 13 -0.06 -24.98 20.04
CA MET A 13 -1.07 -25.23 19.02
C MET A 13 -1.33 -26.74 18.92
N ASN A 14 -2.31 -27.20 19.70
CA ASN A 14 -2.74 -28.60 19.92
C ASN A 14 -3.07 -29.45 18.66
N GLN A 15 -2.62 -29.07 17.46
CA GLN A 15 -3.02 -29.59 16.15
C GLN A 15 -1.89 -29.61 15.08
N GLY A 16 -0.61 -29.53 15.45
CA GLY A 16 0.52 -29.56 14.49
C GLY A 16 1.55 -30.66 14.75
N ASN A 17 2.33 -31.05 13.73
CA ASN A 17 3.48 -31.93 13.93
C ASN A 17 4.58 -31.14 14.67
N VAL A 18 4.82 -31.48 15.93
CA VAL A 18 5.71 -30.74 16.84
C VAL A 18 7.19 -30.74 16.36
N ASP A 19 7.55 -31.72 15.53
CA ASP A 19 8.90 -31.88 15.00
C ASP A 19 9.09 -31.28 13.59
N ALA A 20 8.03 -30.80 12.95
CA ALA A 20 8.12 -30.21 11.61
C ALA A 20 8.74 -28.80 11.64
N PRO A 21 9.60 -28.44 10.67
CA PRO A 21 10.20 -27.11 10.59
C PRO A 21 9.17 -25.99 10.60
N ILE A 22 9.51 -24.85 11.21
CA ILE A 22 8.65 -23.68 11.31
C ILE A 22 9.05 -22.67 10.23
N VAL A 23 8.14 -22.42 9.28
CA VAL A 23 8.25 -21.36 8.29
C VAL A 23 7.42 -20.17 8.78
N VAL A 24 8.06 -19.06 9.09
CA VAL A 24 7.36 -17.81 9.42
C VAL A 24 7.18 -16.97 8.18
N VAL A 25 5.97 -16.46 7.95
CA VAL A 25 5.64 -15.52 6.87
C VAL A 25 5.18 -14.20 7.49
N ILE A 26 5.87 -13.11 7.24
CA ILE A 26 5.50 -11.77 7.73
C ILE A 26 4.74 -11.04 6.62
N GLY A 27 3.48 -10.70 6.88
CA GLY A 27 2.60 -9.97 5.96
C GLY A 27 1.64 -10.89 5.18
N GLY A 28 0.34 -10.76 5.44
CA GLY A 28 -0.81 -11.32 4.72
C GLY A 28 -1.25 -10.49 3.50
N GLY A 29 -0.30 -9.81 2.84
CA GLY A 29 -0.51 -9.21 1.53
C GLY A 29 -0.49 -10.25 0.39
N PHE A 30 -0.49 -9.79 -0.86
CA PHE A 30 -0.51 -10.67 -2.05
C PHE A 30 0.59 -11.75 -2.06
N GLY A 31 1.83 -11.38 -1.69
CA GLY A 31 2.95 -12.31 -1.69
C GLY A 31 2.90 -13.31 -0.55
N GLY A 32 2.66 -12.86 0.69
CA GLY A 32 2.62 -13.76 1.83
C GLY A 32 1.42 -14.71 1.80
N ILE A 33 0.24 -14.26 1.34
CA ILE A 33 -0.89 -15.17 1.12
C ILE A 33 -0.53 -16.26 0.12
N ALA A 34 0.09 -15.89 -1.01
CA ALA A 34 0.49 -16.82 -2.04
C ALA A 34 1.53 -17.84 -1.54
N ALA A 35 2.50 -17.40 -0.72
CA ALA A 35 3.50 -18.28 -0.11
C ALA A 35 2.88 -19.30 0.85
N VAL A 36 1.99 -18.86 1.75
CA VAL A 36 1.32 -19.78 2.67
C VAL A 36 0.49 -20.81 1.90
N GLN A 37 -0.22 -20.39 0.85
CA GLN A 37 -1.00 -21.31 -0.01
C GLN A 37 -0.11 -22.32 -0.73
N ALA A 38 1.05 -21.89 -1.24
CA ALA A 38 2.00 -22.77 -1.92
C ALA A 38 2.55 -23.86 -0.99
N LEU A 39 2.69 -23.55 0.30
CA LEU A 39 3.20 -24.47 1.33
C LEU A 39 2.12 -25.39 1.94
N ALA A 40 0.89 -25.42 1.43
CA ALA A 40 -0.22 -26.17 2.03
C ALA A 40 0.02 -27.68 2.19
N ASN A 41 0.81 -28.28 1.29
CA ASN A 41 1.13 -29.71 1.32
C ASN A 41 2.59 -30.00 1.75
N ALA A 42 3.35 -28.97 2.12
CA ALA A 42 4.72 -29.13 2.57
C ALA A 42 4.76 -29.69 4.00
N PRO A 43 5.77 -30.53 4.34
CA PRO A 43 5.90 -31.12 5.67
C PRO A 43 6.48 -30.10 6.69
N VAL A 44 5.85 -28.93 6.81
CA VAL A 44 6.25 -27.80 7.65
C VAL A 44 5.04 -27.21 8.36
N ASN A 45 5.28 -26.50 9.46
CA ASN A 45 4.28 -25.65 10.09
C ASN A 45 4.48 -24.21 9.58
N VAL A 46 3.43 -23.61 9.00
CA VAL A 46 3.49 -22.26 8.45
C VAL A 46 2.82 -21.29 9.41
N VAL A 47 3.55 -20.28 9.85
CA VAL A 47 3.06 -19.25 10.76
C VAL A 47 3.02 -17.91 10.05
N LEU A 48 1.84 -17.44 9.68
CA LEU A 48 1.63 -16.12 9.10
C LEU A 48 1.38 -15.09 10.21
N ILE A 49 2.17 -14.03 10.21
CA ILE A 49 2.08 -12.91 11.15
C ILE A 49 1.77 -11.64 10.35
N ASP A 50 0.67 -10.98 10.68
CA ASP A 50 0.34 -9.66 10.11
C ASP A 50 -0.21 -8.74 11.21
N LYS A 51 0.13 -7.46 11.15
CA LYS A 51 -0.41 -6.43 12.05
C LYS A 51 -1.91 -6.18 11.81
N GLU A 52 -2.40 -6.50 10.62
CA GLU A 52 -3.81 -6.53 10.25
C GLU A 52 -4.39 -7.94 10.32
N ASN A 53 -5.67 -8.05 10.68
CA ASN A 53 -6.37 -9.33 10.73
C ASN A 53 -6.96 -9.77 9.37
N HIS A 54 -6.77 -8.97 8.32
CA HIS A 54 -7.37 -9.15 7.01
C HIS A 54 -6.33 -8.96 5.89
N HIS A 55 -6.50 -9.73 4.82
CA HIS A 55 -5.88 -9.49 3.54
C HIS A 55 -6.63 -8.35 2.84
N LEU A 56 -5.90 -7.36 2.36
CA LEU A 56 -6.45 -6.20 1.66
C LEU A 56 -6.17 -6.28 0.16
N PHE A 57 -7.23 -6.30 -0.65
CA PHE A 57 -7.13 -6.16 -2.10
C PHE A 57 -6.89 -4.68 -2.47
N GLN A 58 -5.66 -4.23 -2.22
CA GLN A 58 -5.22 -2.85 -2.42
C GLN A 58 -5.59 -2.21 -3.78
N PRO A 59 -5.63 -2.94 -4.92
CA PRO A 59 -6.00 -2.34 -6.20
C PRO A 59 -7.37 -1.66 -6.23
N LEU A 60 -8.29 -1.98 -5.31
CA LEU A 60 -9.63 -1.35 -5.26
C LEU A 60 -9.78 -0.34 -4.10
N LEU A 61 -8.68 0.05 -3.44
CA LEU A 61 -8.73 1.04 -2.36
C LEU A 61 -9.29 2.38 -2.80
N TYR A 62 -9.01 2.80 -4.04
CA TYR A 62 -9.55 4.05 -4.58
C TYR A 62 -11.08 4.05 -4.59
N GLN A 63 -11.72 2.90 -4.84
CA GLN A 63 -13.19 2.79 -4.83
C GLN A 63 -13.77 2.87 -3.42
N VAL A 64 -13.04 2.41 -2.40
CA VAL A 64 -13.43 2.65 -1.00
C VAL A 64 -13.24 4.11 -0.64
N ALA A 65 -12.13 4.71 -1.07
CA ALA A 65 -11.80 6.11 -0.83
C ALA A 65 -12.81 7.08 -1.47
N THR A 66 -13.50 6.67 -2.53
CA THR A 66 -14.55 7.46 -3.19
C THR A 66 -15.97 6.94 -2.94
N SER A 67 -16.19 6.11 -1.91
CA SER A 67 -17.50 5.56 -1.52
C SER A 67 -18.21 4.67 -2.55
N VAL A 68 -17.51 4.23 -3.60
CA VAL A 68 -18.05 3.32 -4.63
C VAL A 68 -18.16 1.89 -4.10
N LEU A 69 -17.23 1.47 -3.24
CA LEU A 69 -17.23 0.14 -2.62
C LEU A 69 -17.24 0.19 -1.09
N PRO A 70 -17.94 -0.74 -0.44
CA PRO A 70 -17.79 -0.97 0.99
C PRO A 70 -16.47 -1.69 1.31
N THR A 71 -15.93 -1.46 2.50
CA THR A 71 -14.66 -2.03 2.97
C THR A 71 -14.64 -3.55 2.95
N SER A 72 -15.77 -4.18 3.32
CA SER A 72 -15.94 -5.64 3.37
C SER A 72 -15.75 -6.35 2.03
N ASN A 73 -15.85 -5.62 0.91
CA ASN A 73 -15.66 -6.20 -0.42
C ASN A 73 -14.18 -6.34 -0.80
N ILE A 74 -13.27 -5.70 -0.06
CA ILE A 74 -11.83 -5.69 -0.36
C ILE A 74 -10.96 -6.15 0.82
N ALA A 75 -11.54 -6.27 2.02
CA ALA A 75 -10.86 -6.74 3.22
C ALA A 75 -11.37 -8.14 3.61
N PHE A 76 -10.50 -9.14 3.47
CA PHE A 76 -10.84 -10.55 3.69
C PHE A 76 -10.13 -11.08 4.93
N PRO A 77 -10.83 -11.58 5.96
CA PRO A 77 -10.18 -12.11 7.16
C PRO A 77 -9.16 -13.19 6.80
N ILE A 78 -7.90 -13.01 7.20
CA ILE A 78 -6.79 -13.92 6.83
C ILE A 78 -7.10 -15.33 7.34
N ARG A 79 -7.62 -15.46 8.56
CA ARG A 79 -8.04 -16.74 9.15
C ARG A 79 -9.07 -17.47 8.30
N ARG A 80 -9.95 -16.74 7.60
CA ARG A 80 -10.95 -17.33 6.71
C ARG A 80 -10.33 -17.84 5.41
N ILE A 81 -9.24 -17.22 4.93
CA ILE A 81 -8.52 -17.69 3.73
C ILE A 81 -7.89 -19.06 3.99
N PHE A 82 -7.32 -19.27 5.18
CA PHE A 82 -6.59 -20.50 5.54
C PHE A 82 -7.39 -21.50 6.37
N ARG A 83 -8.71 -21.31 6.50
CA ARG A 83 -9.57 -22.12 7.39
C ARG A 83 -9.48 -23.64 7.17
N ASP A 84 -9.19 -24.06 5.96
CA ASP A 84 -9.15 -25.47 5.56
C ASP A 84 -7.69 -25.97 5.35
N GLN A 85 -6.69 -25.09 5.52
CA GLN A 85 -5.27 -25.45 5.45
C GLN A 85 -4.76 -25.82 6.84
N THR A 86 -4.53 -27.11 7.07
CA THR A 86 -4.25 -27.68 8.40
C THR A 86 -2.89 -27.31 8.97
N ASN A 87 -1.92 -26.98 8.12
CA ASN A 87 -0.56 -26.62 8.52
C ASN A 87 -0.33 -25.10 8.62
N ALA A 88 -1.38 -24.28 8.48
CA ALA A 88 -1.28 -22.81 8.52
C ALA A 88 -1.86 -22.24 9.82
N TYR A 89 -1.09 -21.35 10.44
CA TYR A 89 -1.45 -20.66 11.66
C TYR A 89 -1.32 -19.16 11.46
N VAL A 90 -2.32 -18.40 11.90
CA VAL A 90 -2.38 -16.95 11.71
C VAL A 90 -2.28 -16.26 13.06
N PHE A 91 -1.36 -15.31 13.17
CA PHE A 91 -1.18 -14.44 14.34
C PHE A 91 -1.35 -12.99 13.93
N ASN A 92 -2.08 -12.24 14.75
CA ASN A 92 -2.22 -10.81 14.59
C ASN A 92 -1.26 -10.13 15.57
N ASP A 93 -0.09 -9.73 15.07
CA ASP A 93 0.97 -9.08 15.83
C ASP A 93 1.89 -8.33 14.86
N GLU A 94 2.69 -7.41 15.36
CA GLU A 94 3.60 -6.60 14.54
C GLU A 94 5.05 -6.97 14.83
N VAL A 95 5.76 -7.42 13.80
CA VAL A 95 7.21 -7.68 13.87
C VAL A 95 7.95 -6.38 13.56
N VAL A 96 8.79 -5.94 14.50
CA VAL A 96 9.53 -4.67 14.41
C VAL A 96 11.02 -4.88 14.11
N SER A 97 11.55 -6.09 14.35
CA SER A 97 12.96 -6.40 14.09
C SER A 97 13.19 -7.90 13.82
N ILE A 98 14.17 -8.19 12.98
CA ILE A 98 14.61 -9.53 12.61
C ILE A 98 16.11 -9.66 12.90
N ASP A 99 16.50 -10.72 13.60
CA ASP A 99 17.87 -11.16 13.75
C ASP A 99 18.06 -12.45 12.93
N CYS A 100 18.62 -12.29 11.73
CA CYS A 100 18.82 -13.40 10.78
C CYS A 100 19.80 -14.45 11.29
N ALA A 101 20.79 -14.05 12.10
CA ALA A 101 21.84 -14.94 12.62
C ALA A 101 21.31 -15.79 13.78
N ALA A 102 20.58 -15.18 14.72
CA ALA A 102 19.93 -15.88 15.82
C ALA A 102 18.60 -16.54 15.44
N ARG A 103 18.13 -16.32 14.20
CA ARG A 103 16.81 -16.72 13.68
C ARG A 103 15.68 -16.32 14.61
N ARG A 104 15.67 -15.04 14.98
CA ARG A 104 14.77 -14.48 15.98
C ARG A 104 14.00 -13.27 15.43
N LEU A 105 12.72 -13.21 15.73
CA LEU A 105 11.84 -12.07 15.49
C LEU A 105 11.60 -11.35 16.82
N THR A 106 11.48 -10.03 16.77
CA THR A 106 11.04 -9.20 17.90
C THR A 106 9.74 -8.52 17.53
N PHE A 107 8.73 -8.65 18.38
CA PHE A 107 7.44 -8.01 18.22
C PHE A 107 7.42 -6.62 18.85
N ILE A 108 6.41 -5.80 18.51
CA ILE A 108 6.25 -4.44 19.04
C ILE A 108 6.13 -4.38 20.57
N ASN A 109 5.75 -5.49 21.21
CA ASN A 109 5.63 -5.63 22.66
C ASN A 109 6.86 -6.32 23.31
N ASP A 110 8.00 -6.29 22.63
CA ASP A 110 9.29 -6.89 23.05
C ASP A 110 9.30 -8.42 23.19
N ARG A 111 8.17 -9.10 22.94
CA ARG A 111 8.17 -10.57 22.85
C ARG A 111 9.07 -11.00 21.69
N CYS A 112 9.61 -12.19 21.81
CA CYS A 112 10.47 -12.78 20.80
C CYS A 112 9.90 -14.12 20.32
N ALA A 113 10.14 -14.43 19.05
CA ALA A 113 9.86 -15.73 18.45
C ALA A 113 11.06 -16.23 17.63
N ARG A 114 11.14 -17.55 17.42
CA ARG A 114 12.15 -18.18 16.57
C ARG A 114 11.54 -18.81 15.32
N PHE A 115 12.35 -18.96 14.29
CA PHE A 115 11.97 -19.59 13.02
C PHE A 115 13.06 -20.51 12.49
N ASP A 116 12.69 -21.46 11.63
CA ASP A 116 13.65 -22.24 10.84
C ASP A 116 13.87 -21.61 9.47
N TYR A 117 12.77 -21.15 8.85
CA TYR A 117 12.76 -20.36 7.62
C TYR A 117 11.89 -19.12 7.79
N LEU A 118 12.22 -18.05 7.08
CA LEU A 118 11.50 -16.77 7.14
C LEU A 118 11.19 -16.25 5.74
N ILE A 119 9.95 -15.84 5.50
CA ILE A 119 9.52 -15.12 4.30
C ILE A 119 9.02 -13.75 4.73
N VAL A 120 9.67 -12.69 4.26
CA VAL A 120 9.32 -11.30 4.59
C VAL A 120 8.58 -10.67 3.41
N ALA A 121 7.29 -10.39 3.63
CA ALA A 121 6.35 -9.87 2.65
C ALA A 121 5.57 -8.64 3.20
N ALA A 122 6.22 -7.82 4.04
CA ALA A 122 5.59 -6.69 4.74
C ALA A 122 5.28 -5.46 3.87
N GLY A 123 5.46 -5.56 2.54
CA GLY A 123 5.02 -4.55 1.58
C GLY A 123 5.78 -3.22 1.63
N ALA A 124 5.08 -2.15 1.27
CA ALA A 124 5.62 -0.81 1.16
C ALA A 124 4.61 0.25 1.61
N ASN A 125 5.12 1.36 2.13
CA ASN A 125 4.38 2.54 2.53
C ASN A 125 4.50 3.64 1.46
N SER A 126 3.77 4.73 1.65
CA SER A 126 3.93 5.96 0.86
C SER A 126 5.31 6.58 1.10
N SER A 127 5.85 7.26 0.08
CA SER A 127 7.08 8.04 0.22
C SER A 127 6.78 9.51 0.00
N TYR A 128 7.15 10.37 0.94
CA TYR A 128 7.06 11.82 0.81
C TYR A 128 8.40 12.46 0.41
N PHE A 129 9.31 11.65 -0.13
CA PHE A 129 10.64 12.07 -0.61
C PHE A 129 11.45 12.90 0.42
N GLY A 130 11.32 12.54 1.70
CA GLY A 130 11.97 13.24 2.81
C GLY A 130 11.11 14.30 3.50
N ASN A 131 9.87 14.51 3.06
CA ASN A 131 8.92 15.46 3.64
C ASN A 131 7.78 14.74 4.38
N ASP A 132 8.12 13.83 5.29
CA ASP A 132 7.14 12.98 5.97
C ASP A 132 6.07 13.78 6.74
N GLN A 133 6.36 15.04 7.11
CA GLN A 133 5.39 15.97 7.70
C GLN A 133 4.19 16.31 6.80
N TRP A 134 4.28 16.06 5.48
CA TRP A 134 3.19 16.29 4.54
C TRP A 134 2.04 15.30 4.69
N GLU A 135 2.27 14.13 5.29
CA GLU A 135 1.28 13.06 5.43
C GLU A 135 -0.02 13.52 6.12
N GLN A 136 0.09 14.36 7.14
CA GLN A 136 -1.07 14.88 7.86
C GLN A 136 -1.99 15.72 6.96
N PHE A 137 -1.43 16.38 5.95
CA PHE A 137 -2.15 17.27 5.04
C PHE A 137 -2.56 16.53 3.75
N ALA A 138 -1.71 15.65 3.25
CA ALA A 138 -1.93 14.83 2.06
C ALA A 138 -1.70 13.35 2.38
N PRO A 139 -2.70 12.65 2.96
CA PRO A 139 -2.56 11.23 3.29
C PRO A 139 -2.33 10.39 2.04
N GLY A 140 -1.52 9.35 2.22
CA GLY A 140 -1.35 8.27 1.25
C GLY A 140 -2.59 7.39 1.13
N VAL A 141 -2.59 6.46 0.17
CA VAL A 141 -3.67 5.45 0.01
C VAL A 141 -3.09 4.04 -0.03
N LYS A 142 -2.83 3.46 1.15
CA LYS A 142 -2.19 2.14 1.29
C LYS A 142 -2.94 1.18 2.22
N THR A 143 -3.64 1.72 3.21
CA THR A 143 -4.40 0.96 4.19
C THR A 143 -5.90 1.17 4.05
N LEU A 144 -6.69 0.37 4.75
CA LEU A 144 -8.13 0.60 4.81
C LEU A 144 -8.45 1.94 5.50
N ASP A 145 -7.73 2.26 6.56
CA ASP A 145 -7.90 3.50 7.32
C ASP A 145 -7.59 4.72 6.45
N ASP A 146 -6.54 4.66 5.62
CA ASP A 146 -6.22 5.70 4.65
C ASP A 146 -7.41 6.00 3.73
N ALA A 147 -8.01 4.95 3.16
CA ALA A 147 -9.16 5.09 2.28
C ALA A 147 -10.36 5.69 3.02
N LEU A 148 -10.59 5.31 4.28
CA LEU A 148 -11.66 5.88 5.10
C LEU A 148 -11.42 7.35 5.44
N ILE A 149 -10.18 7.74 5.76
CA ILE A 149 -9.78 9.12 6.01
C ILE A 149 -10.04 9.97 4.77
N ILE A 150 -9.58 9.50 3.60
CA ILE A 150 -9.74 10.21 2.33
C ILE A 150 -11.21 10.33 1.96
N ARG A 151 -11.98 9.25 2.09
CA ARG A 151 -13.42 9.26 1.87
C ARG A 151 -14.12 10.31 2.73
N ASN A 152 -13.79 10.34 4.02
CA ASN A 152 -14.38 11.29 4.94
C ASN A 152 -13.98 12.72 4.58
N ARG A 153 -12.73 12.98 4.20
CA ARG A 153 -12.29 14.30 3.72
C ARG A 153 -13.04 14.74 2.46
N ILE A 154 -13.18 13.85 1.47
CA ILE A 154 -13.90 14.14 0.23
C ILE A 154 -15.35 14.50 0.51
N LEU A 155 -16.09 13.64 1.21
CA LEU A 155 -17.51 13.88 1.49
C LEU A 155 -17.71 15.12 2.38
N ARG A 156 -16.85 15.30 3.38
CA ARG A 156 -16.91 16.46 4.27
C ARG A 156 -16.66 17.77 3.52
N ALA A 157 -15.77 17.78 2.53
CA ALA A 157 -15.51 18.98 1.74
C ALA A 157 -16.76 19.48 1.01
N PHE A 158 -17.63 18.59 0.53
CA PHE A 158 -18.91 18.99 -0.07
C PHE A 158 -19.90 19.55 0.98
N GLU A 159 -19.98 18.93 2.16
CA GLU A 159 -20.80 19.44 3.27
C GLU A 159 -20.34 20.82 3.75
N ASP A 160 -19.03 21.02 3.91
CA ASP A 160 -18.47 22.31 4.31
C ASP A 160 -18.70 23.38 3.24
N ALA A 161 -18.60 23.02 1.95
CA ALA A 161 -18.94 23.91 0.86
C ALA A 161 -20.42 24.35 0.88
N GLU A 162 -21.36 23.48 1.26
CA GLU A 162 -22.77 23.85 1.40
C GLU A 162 -23.00 24.78 2.59
N ALA A 163 -22.20 24.66 3.64
CA ALA A 163 -22.25 25.56 4.80
C ALA A 163 -21.55 26.91 4.56
N GLU A 164 -20.54 26.94 3.69
CA GLU A 164 -19.68 28.12 3.48
C GLU A 164 -20.42 29.29 2.80
N THR A 165 -20.20 30.51 3.29
CA THR A 165 -20.80 31.74 2.79
C THR A 165 -19.88 32.55 1.88
N ASP A 166 -18.56 32.46 2.07
CA ASP A 166 -17.58 33.08 1.18
C ASP A 166 -17.41 32.25 -0.11
N PRO A 167 -17.73 32.81 -1.29
CA PRO A 167 -17.55 32.13 -2.57
C PRO A 167 -16.09 31.74 -2.87
N LYS A 168 -15.10 32.38 -2.24
CA LYS A 168 -13.69 31.96 -2.39
C LYS A 168 -13.43 30.70 -1.58
N ALA A 169 -13.68 30.70 -0.27
CA ALA A 169 -13.52 29.52 0.57
C ALA A 169 -14.35 28.32 0.07
N MET A 170 -15.58 28.54 -0.40
CA MET A 170 -16.41 27.48 -1.00
C MET A 170 -15.71 26.79 -2.18
N ARG A 171 -15.00 27.55 -3.03
CA ARG A 171 -14.25 26.98 -4.16
C ARG A 171 -13.02 26.19 -3.70
N GLU A 172 -12.40 26.58 -2.59
CA GLU A 172 -11.26 25.88 -2.00
C GLU A 172 -11.70 24.53 -1.42
N HIS A 173 -12.87 24.46 -0.77
CA HIS A 173 -13.51 23.19 -0.39
C HIS A 173 -13.80 22.28 -1.60
N LEU A 174 -14.25 22.86 -2.72
CA LEU A 174 -14.57 22.12 -3.95
C LEU A 174 -13.36 21.91 -4.87
N THR A 175 -12.14 22.15 -4.40
CA THR A 175 -10.89 21.87 -5.11
C THR A 175 -10.18 20.68 -4.48
N PHE A 176 -9.95 19.65 -5.27
CA PHE A 176 -9.31 18.41 -4.88
C PHE A 176 -7.99 18.27 -5.64
N VAL A 177 -6.90 18.00 -4.92
CA VAL A 177 -5.58 17.79 -5.52
C VAL A 177 -5.15 16.34 -5.29
N VAL A 178 -4.78 15.65 -6.36
CA VAL A 178 -4.16 14.33 -6.33
C VAL A 178 -2.72 14.48 -6.82
N VAL A 179 -1.75 14.08 -5.99
CA VAL A 179 -0.32 14.16 -6.32
C VAL A 179 0.18 12.79 -6.75
N GLY A 180 0.75 12.70 -7.95
CA GLY A 180 1.30 11.47 -8.54
C GLY A 180 0.42 10.91 -9.67
N GLY A 181 0.93 10.89 -10.89
CA GLY A 181 0.29 10.35 -12.10
C GLY A 181 0.48 8.85 -12.31
N GLY A 182 0.71 8.08 -11.25
CA GLY A 182 0.72 6.62 -11.26
C GLY A 182 -0.69 6.02 -11.36
N ALA A 183 -0.81 4.69 -11.34
CA ALA A 183 -2.11 4.01 -11.41
C ALA A 183 -3.10 4.53 -10.36
N THR A 184 -2.68 4.53 -9.09
CA THR A 184 -3.49 4.98 -7.96
C THR A 184 -3.97 6.43 -8.11
N GLY A 185 -3.09 7.36 -8.51
CA GLY A 185 -3.50 8.76 -8.65
C GLY A 185 -4.42 9.02 -9.84
N VAL A 186 -4.20 8.30 -10.96
CA VAL A 186 -5.12 8.32 -12.11
C VAL A 186 -6.51 7.79 -11.73
N GLU A 187 -6.56 6.67 -11.03
CA GLU A 187 -7.81 6.07 -10.55
C GLU A 187 -8.55 6.99 -9.56
N LEU A 188 -7.85 7.56 -8.58
CA LEU A 188 -8.42 8.49 -7.61
C LEU A 188 -8.95 9.76 -8.27
N ALA A 189 -8.16 10.39 -9.15
CA ALA A 189 -8.59 11.63 -9.81
C ALA A 189 -9.84 11.41 -10.66
N GLY A 190 -9.89 10.30 -11.41
CA GLY A 190 -11.08 9.91 -12.16
C GLY A 190 -12.28 9.65 -11.25
N ALA A 191 -12.10 8.84 -10.21
CA ALA A 191 -13.18 8.42 -9.32
C ALA A 191 -13.74 9.58 -8.47
N ILE A 192 -12.92 10.54 -8.04
CA ILE A 192 -13.40 11.77 -7.37
C ILE A 192 -14.27 12.58 -8.33
N LYS A 193 -13.84 12.71 -9.59
CA LYS A 193 -14.60 13.46 -10.59
C LYS A 193 -15.92 12.76 -10.93
N GLU A 194 -15.91 11.43 -11.06
CA GLU A 194 -17.10 10.61 -11.27
C GLU A 194 -18.08 10.73 -10.09
N LEU A 195 -17.61 10.63 -8.85
CA LEU A 195 -18.42 10.83 -7.64
C LEU A 195 -19.13 12.20 -7.67
N SER A 196 -18.38 13.26 -7.98
CA SER A 196 -18.89 14.63 -8.10
C SER A 196 -19.99 14.76 -9.17
N VAL A 197 -19.82 14.11 -10.32
CA VAL A 197 -20.71 14.29 -11.48
C VAL A 197 -21.94 13.38 -11.42
N ASP A 198 -21.75 12.13 -11.04
CA ASP A 198 -22.77 11.09 -11.18
C ASP A 198 -23.53 10.84 -9.88
N SER A 199 -22.85 10.91 -8.73
CA SER A 199 -23.46 10.60 -7.43
C SER A 199 -23.98 11.86 -6.72
N LEU A 200 -23.17 12.91 -6.63
CA LEU A 200 -23.47 14.07 -5.77
C LEU A 200 -24.14 15.25 -6.50
N SER A 201 -24.34 15.16 -7.81
CA SER A 201 -24.73 16.31 -8.63
C SER A 201 -26.09 16.93 -8.32
N LYS A 202 -26.92 16.26 -7.52
CA LYS A 202 -28.27 16.73 -7.14
C LYS A 202 -28.46 16.86 -5.63
N ASP A 203 -27.41 16.63 -4.85
CA ASP A 203 -27.52 16.51 -3.39
C ASP A 203 -27.41 17.87 -2.70
N TYR A 204 -26.70 18.82 -3.32
CA TYR A 204 -26.41 20.15 -2.77
C TYR A 204 -27.25 21.24 -3.45
N ARG A 205 -27.67 22.27 -2.69
CA ARG A 205 -28.61 23.31 -3.15
C ARG A 205 -27.91 24.62 -3.49
N ARG A 206 -26.78 24.93 -2.85
CA ARG A 206 -26.09 26.22 -3.01
C ARG A 206 -25.05 26.24 -4.13
N PHE A 207 -24.55 25.08 -4.50
CA PHE A 207 -23.61 24.92 -5.61
C PHE A 207 -23.96 23.67 -6.43
N ASN A 208 -23.38 23.57 -7.63
CA ASN A 208 -23.47 22.36 -8.44
C ASN A 208 -22.22 21.51 -8.22
N ALA A 209 -22.36 20.34 -7.58
CA ALA A 209 -21.24 19.46 -7.27
C ALA A 209 -20.43 19.04 -8.51
N LYS A 210 -21.03 19.04 -9.71
CA LYS A 210 -20.34 18.78 -11.00
C LYS A 210 -19.17 19.74 -11.25
N ASN A 211 -19.22 20.94 -10.67
CA ASN A 211 -18.21 21.97 -10.82
C ASN A 211 -16.99 21.77 -9.90
N ALA A 212 -16.98 20.71 -9.09
CA ALA A 212 -15.78 20.35 -8.32
C ALA A 212 -14.57 20.24 -9.25
N ARG A 213 -13.50 20.94 -8.85
CA ARG A 213 -12.24 21.01 -9.58
C ARG A 213 -11.33 19.91 -9.06
N VAL A 214 -10.96 18.96 -9.91
CA VAL A 214 -10.02 17.89 -9.58
C VAL A 214 -8.74 18.12 -10.37
N ILE A 215 -7.61 18.21 -9.67
CA ILE A 215 -6.30 18.50 -10.26
C ILE A 215 -5.38 17.31 -9.99
N LEU A 216 -4.86 16.70 -11.05
CA LEU A 216 -3.85 15.64 -10.97
C LEU A 216 -2.48 16.21 -11.33
N ILE A 217 -1.53 16.17 -10.40
CA ILE A 217 -0.20 16.75 -10.58
C ILE A 217 0.83 15.61 -10.69
N GLU A 218 1.65 15.64 -11.75
CA GLU A 218 2.69 14.65 -12.01
C GLU A 218 4.02 15.33 -12.38
N ALA A 219 5.09 14.92 -11.70
CA ALA A 219 6.43 15.47 -11.90
C ALA A 219 7.05 15.06 -13.25
N GLY A 220 6.72 13.87 -13.74
CA GLY A 220 7.13 13.35 -15.04
C GLY A 220 6.35 13.94 -16.22
N ASP A 221 6.73 13.52 -17.41
CA ASP A 221 6.18 14.03 -18.67
C ASP A 221 4.92 13.30 -19.15
N ARG A 222 4.48 12.27 -18.43
CA ARG A 222 3.30 11.45 -18.78
C ARG A 222 2.72 10.74 -17.57
N LEU A 223 1.42 10.43 -17.65
CA LEU A 223 0.74 9.53 -16.72
C LEU A 223 1.14 8.07 -16.98
N LEU A 224 0.99 7.23 -15.96
CA LEU A 224 1.20 5.78 -16.03
C LEU A 224 2.54 5.42 -16.72
N PRO A 225 3.70 5.89 -16.24
CA PRO A 225 4.96 5.76 -16.97
C PRO A 225 5.43 4.31 -17.18
N SER A 226 4.86 3.35 -16.43
CA SER A 226 5.05 1.92 -16.59
C SER A 226 4.27 1.30 -17.77
N MET A 227 3.30 2.03 -18.32
CA MET A 227 2.49 1.61 -19.47
C MET A 227 3.12 2.06 -20.80
N SER A 228 2.53 1.60 -21.91
CA SER A 228 2.91 2.08 -23.24
C SER A 228 2.61 3.57 -23.40
N ALA A 229 3.40 4.29 -24.22
CA ALA A 229 3.17 5.72 -24.47
C ALA A 229 1.76 6.00 -25.02
N ARG A 230 1.23 5.08 -25.83
CA ARG A 230 -0.16 5.13 -26.33
C ARG A 230 -1.16 5.06 -25.18
N SER A 231 -1.02 4.08 -24.29
CA SER A 231 -1.90 3.92 -23.12
C SER A 231 -1.85 5.13 -22.19
N SER A 232 -0.65 5.69 -21.95
CA SER A 232 -0.48 6.93 -21.18
C SER A 232 -1.23 8.11 -21.81
N HIS A 233 -1.18 8.24 -23.13
CA HIS A 233 -1.88 9.31 -23.86
C HIS A 233 -3.40 9.14 -23.80
N GLU A 234 -3.92 7.92 -23.98
CA GLU A 234 -5.36 7.66 -23.86
C GLU A 234 -5.87 7.94 -22.44
N ALA A 235 -5.10 7.57 -21.40
CA ALA A 235 -5.45 7.86 -20.01
C ALA A 235 -5.54 9.38 -19.75
N LEU A 236 -4.56 10.16 -20.25
CA LEU A 236 -4.59 11.62 -20.18
C LEU A 236 -5.84 12.19 -20.84
N LYS A 237 -6.14 11.75 -22.07
CA LYS A 237 -7.31 12.21 -22.82
C LYS A 237 -8.61 11.87 -22.10
N ALA A 238 -8.71 10.66 -21.53
CA ALA A 238 -9.87 10.22 -20.78
C ALA A 238 -10.12 11.11 -19.55
N LEU A 239 -9.10 11.35 -18.72
CA LEU A 239 -9.20 12.23 -17.55
C LEU A 239 -9.57 13.68 -17.95
N GLN A 240 -8.95 14.23 -18.98
CA GLN A 240 -9.28 15.57 -19.48
C GLN A 240 -10.74 15.65 -19.99
N THR A 241 -11.22 14.60 -20.67
CA THR A 241 -12.62 14.51 -21.11
C THR A 241 -13.59 14.47 -19.94
N MET A 242 -13.23 13.83 -18.82
CA MET A 242 -14.00 13.85 -17.57
C MET A 242 -13.97 15.21 -16.87
N GLY A 243 -13.09 16.13 -17.29
CA GLY A 243 -12.91 17.44 -16.68
C GLY A 243 -11.91 17.45 -15.52
N VAL A 244 -10.99 16.49 -15.46
CA VAL A 244 -9.83 16.52 -14.56
C VAL A 244 -8.73 17.40 -15.17
N GLU A 245 -8.22 18.34 -14.38
CA GLU A 245 -7.08 19.18 -14.75
C GLU A 245 -5.77 18.41 -14.52
N VAL A 246 -5.12 17.97 -15.59
CA VAL A 246 -3.84 17.25 -15.47
C VAL A 246 -2.66 18.20 -15.69
N ARG A 247 -1.78 18.30 -14.70
CA ARG A 247 -0.56 19.10 -14.72
C ARG A 247 0.68 18.19 -14.74
N LEU A 248 1.25 17.99 -15.94
CA LEU A 248 2.48 17.21 -16.16
C LEU A 248 3.73 18.09 -16.07
N LYS A 249 4.89 17.49 -15.82
CA LYS A 249 6.19 18.17 -15.66
C LYS A 249 6.18 19.19 -14.52
N GLN A 250 5.42 18.88 -13.47
CA GLN A 250 5.22 19.77 -12.34
C GLN A 250 5.38 18.99 -11.04
N ALA A 251 6.40 19.35 -10.27
CA ALA A 251 6.66 18.73 -8.98
C ALA A 251 6.03 19.57 -7.86
N VAL A 252 5.38 18.90 -6.92
CA VAL A 252 4.96 19.52 -5.66
C VAL A 252 6.20 19.77 -4.82
N THR A 253 6.31 20.99 -4.30
CA THR A 253 7.47 21.46 -3.50
C THR A 253 7.11 21.75 -2.05
N GLN A 254 5.82 21.91 -1.75
CA GLN A 254 5.31 22.11 -0.40
C GLN A 254 3.87 21.58 -0.33
N VAL A 255 3.50 21.02 0.82
CA VAL A 255 2.14 20.68 1.21
C VAL A 255 1.90 21.20 2.62
N ASP A 256 0.77 21.87 2.82
CA ASP A 256 0.32 22.36 4.12
C ASP A 256 -1.23 22.29 4.23
N GLU A 257 -1.78 22.86 5.30
CA GLU A 257 -3.22 22.89 5.57
C GLU A 257 -4.05 23.68 4.54
N HIS A 258 -3.41 24.51 3.71
CA HIS A 258 -4.08 25.31 2.69
C HIS A 258 -4.03 24.69 1.30
N GLY A 259 -3.09 23.76 1.05
CA GLY A 259 -3.04 22.99 -0.20
C GLY A 259 -1.62 22.62 -0.61
N VAL A 260 -1.28 22.88 -1.87
CA VAL A 260 0.04 22.51 -2.44
C VAL A 260 0.71 23.68 -3.14
N THR A 261 2.05 23.72 -3.09
CA THR A 261 2.85 24.65 -3.89
C THR A 261 3.54 23.91 -5.03
N VAL A 262 3.32 24.38 -6.25
CA VAL A 262 3.86 23.81 -7.49
C VAL A 262 4.44 24.94 -8.34
N ASN A 263 5.71 24.84 -8.73
CA ASN A 263 6.41 25.89 -9.51
C ASN A 263 6.31 27.30 -8.91
N GLY A 264 6.23 27.42 -7.57
CA GLY A 264 6.05 28.70 -6.88
C GLY A 264 4.62 29.26 -6.87
N GLU A 265 3.66 28.56 -7.48
CA GLU A 265 2.23 28.85 -7.39
C GLU A 265 1.58 27.99 -6.30
N THR A 266 0.79 28.60 -5.43
CA THR A 266 -0.03 27.88 -4.45
C THR A 266 -1.39 27.55 -5.04
N ILE A 267 -1.77 26.28 -4.99
CA ILE A 267 -3.10 25.79 -5.32
C ILE A 267 -3.81 25.54 -3.99
N ASN A 268 -4.78 26.40 -3.67
CA ASN A 268 -5.60 26.23 -2.47
C ASN A 268 -6.58 25.07 -2.66
N ALA A 269 -6.53 24.11 -1.76
CA ALA A 269 -7.34 22.90 -1.79
C ALA A 269 -7.42 22.30 -0.39
N ASN A 270 -8.64 22.12 0.13
CA ASN A 270 -8.83 21.56 1.47
C ASN A 270 -8.67 20.04 1.49
N THR A 271 -8.68 19.40 0.30
CA THR A 271 -8.44 17.97 0.15
C THR A 271 -7.28 17.73 -0.81
N VAL A 272 -6.15 17.33 -0.24
CA VAL A 272 -4.98 16.84 -0.98
C VAL A 272 -4.83 15.35 -0.70
N VAL A 273 -4.54 14.55 -1.73
CA VAL A 273 -4.28 13.11 -1.62
C VAL A 273 -2.92 12.81 -2.25
N TRP A 274 -2.08 12.08 -1.51
CA TRP A 274 -0.76 11.71 -1.97
C TRP A 274 -0.75 10.29 -2.55
N SER A 275 -0.27 10.17 -3.78
CA SER A 275 -0.12 8.89 -4.48
C SER A 275 1.23 8.77 -5.20
N ALA A 276 2.16 9.68 -4.89
CA ALA A 276 3.48 9.74 -5.51
C ALA A 276 4.51 8.95 -4.70
N GLY A 277 5.15 7.97 -5.34
CA GLY A 277 6.26 7.25 -4.74
C GLY A 277 5.84 6.22 -3.67
N VAL A 278 6.69 5.21 -3.52
CA VAL A 278 6.54 4.16 -2.52
C VAL A 278 7.90 3.90 -1.88
N LYS A 279 7.90 3.55 -0.60
CA LYS A 279 9.08 3.17 0.17
C LYS A 279 8.83 1.81 0.81
N ALA A 280 9.75 0.87 0.66
CA ALA A 280 9.62 -0.45 1.27
C ALA A 280 9.52 -0.36 2.80
N SER A 281 8.91 -1.37 3.42
CA SER A 281 8.85 -1.48 4.88
C SER A 281 10.23 -1.35 5.52
N SER A 282 10.30 -0.61 6.63
CA SER A 282 11.54 -0.40 7.41
C SER A 282 12.11 -1.71 7.96
N LEU A 283 11.30 -2.77 8.05
CA LEU A 283 11.72 -4.09 8.48
C LEU A 283 12.88 -4.63 7.64
N GLY A 284 12.97 -4.25 6.36
CA GLY A 284 14.07 -4.63 5.48
C GLY A 284 15.46 -4.23 6.00
N ALA A 285 15.56 -3.12 6.73
CA ALA A 285 16.83 -2.65 7.31
C ALA A 285 17.37 -3.58 8.40
N SER A 286 16.52 -4.35 9.06
CA SER A 286 16.95 -5.32 10.10
C SER A 286 17.63 -6.57 9.50
N LEU A 287 17.50 -6.80 8.19
CA LEU A 287 17.99 -8.03 7.55
C LEU A 287 19.51 -8.03 7.28
N GLY A 288 20.19 -6.90 7.47
CA GLY A 288 21.64 -6.78 7.26
C GLY A 288 22.11 -6.88 5.80
N ALA A 289 21.19 -6.89 4.84
CA ALA A 289 21.48 -6.94 3.42
C ALA A 289 21.46 -5.54 2.78
N PRO A 290 22.17 -5.36 1.64
CA PRO A 290 22.13 -4.11 0.90
C PRO A 290 20.70 -3.72 0.52
N LEU A 291 20.40 -2.43 0.64
CA LEU A 291 19.12 -1.86 0.24
C LEU A 291 19.28 -0.95 -0.99
N ASP A 292 18.27 -0.90 -1.85
CA ASP A 292 18.18 0.15 -2.86
C ASP A 292 17.71 1.48 -2.27
N ARG A 293 17.69 2.53 -3.10
CA ARG A 293 17.28 3.89 -2.70
C ARG A 293 15.86 3.99 -2.12
N ASN A 294 14.98 3.03 -2.41
CA ASN A 294 13.61 2.99 -1.93
C ASN A 294 13.47 2.07 -0.70
N GLY A 295 14.58 1.58 -0.14
CA GLY A 295 14.62 0.70 1.02
C GLY A 295 14.34 -0.77 0.68
N ARG A 296 14.28 -1.15 -0.61
CA ARG A 296 14.05 -2.55 -0.99
C ARG A 296 15.31 -3.37 -0.79
N VAL A 297 15.15 -4.58 -0.30
CA VAL A 297 16.23 -5.52 -0.01
C VAL A 297 16.73 -6.12 -1.32
N LEU A 298 18.04 -6.03 -1.58
CA LEU A 298 18.65 -6.74 -2.68
C LEU A 298 18.66 -8.24 -2.36
N VAL A 299 17.97 -9.02 -3.19
CA VAL A 299 17.83 -10.47 -3.03
C VAL A 299 18.53 -11.22 -4.16
N GLU A 300 18.88 -12.47 -3.87
CA GLU A 300 19.36 -13.44 -4.85
C GLU A 300 18.24 -13.85 -5.83
N PRO A 301 18.56 -14.51 -6.97
CA PRO A 301 17.56 -14.94 -7.96
C PRO A 301 16.46 -15.85 -7.41
N ASP A 302 16.72 -16.53 -6.28
CA ASP A 302 15.77 -17.37 -5.56
C ASP A 302 14.99 -16.60 -4.47
N CYS A 303 15.06 -15.27 -4.47
CA CYS A 303 14.51 -14.36 -3.46
C CYS A 303 15.13 -14.47 -2.07
N SER A 304 16.20 -15.26 -1.88
CA SER A 304 16.89 -15.34 -0.60
C SER A 304 17.69 -14.06 -0.32
N VAL A 305 17.86 -13.75 0.97
CA VAL A 305 18.67 -12.64 1.44
C VAL A 305 20.15 -13.04 1.34
N ILE A 306 20.98 -12.14 0.81
CA ILE A 306 22.44 -12.35 0.69
C ILE A 306 23.02 -12.73 2.07
N ASN A 307 23.78 -13.83 2.14
CA ASN A 307 24.34 -14.45 3.35
C ASN A 307 23.34 -15.10 4.33
N HIS A 308 22.05 -15.14 3.99
CA HIS A 308 20.99 -15.73 4.82
C HIS A 308 20.05 -16.60 3.97
N PRO A 309 20.48 -17.80 3.55
CA PRO A 309 19.73 -18.65 2.61
C PRO A 309 18.41 -19.20 3.17
N HIS A 310 18.17 -19.07 4.48
CA HIS A 310 16.93 -19.43 5.15
C HIS A 310 15.95 -18.26 5.30
N VAL A 311 16.29 -17.08 4.77
CA VAL A 311 15.45 -15.88 4.81
C VAL A 311 15.18 -15.39 3.39
N PHE A 312 13.91 -15.20 3.05
CA PHE A 312 13.45 -14.75 1.75
C PHE A 312 12.74 -13.41 1.88
N VAL A 313 12.88 -12.54 0.88
CA VAL A 313 12.14 -11.27 0.80
C VAL A 313 11.41 -11.21 -0.53
N ILE A 314 10.11 -10.93 -0.49
CA ILE A 314 9.24 -10.95 -1.67
C ILE A 314 8.38 -9.69 -1.77
N GLY A 315 7.74 -9.51 -2.94
CA GLY A 315 6.83 -8.41 -3.21
C GLY A 315 7.53 -7.05 -3.22
N ASP A 316 6.84 -6.01 -2.74
CA ASP A 316 7.32 -4.63 -2.82
C ASP A 316 8.59 -4.33 -2.00
N MET A 317 8.98 -5.26 -1.11
CA MET A 317 10.23 -5.19 -0.35
C MET A 317 11.44 -5.73 -1.11
N ALA A 318 11.24 -6.52 -2.17
CA ALA A 318 12.33 -7.16 -2.91
C ALA A 318 12.85 -6.24 -4.03
N SER A 319 14.17 -6.14 -4.14
CA SER A 319 14.86 -5.54 -5.27
C SER A 319 15.54 -6.65 -6.05
N MET A 320 14.95 -7.02 -7.19
CA MET A 320 15.50 -8.06 -8.07
C MET A 320 15.35 -7.67 -9.54
N LYS A 321 16.19 -8.25 -10.38
CA LYS A 321 16.09 -8.13 -11.84
C LYS A 321 15.57 -9.43 -12.44
N CYS A 322 14.67 -9.32 -13.41
CA CYS A 322 14.22 -10.46 -14.19
C CYS A 322 15.40 -11.04 -14.99
N ALA A 323 15.74 -12.30 -14.78
CA ALA A 323 16.87 -12.95 -15.44
C ALA A 323 16.79 -12.90 -16.98
N LYS A 324 15.58 -12.98 -17.55
CA LYS A 324 15.37 -12.96 -19.01
C LYS A 324 15.52 -11.57 -19.63
N SER A 325 15.04 -10.53 -18.94
CA SER A 325 14.97 -9.17 -19.51
C SER A 325 16.02 -8.21 -18.96
N GLY A 326 16.70 -8.56 -17.86
CA GLY A 326 17.61 -7.69 -17.12
C GLY A 326 16.93 -6.49 -16.44
N LYS A 327 15.61 -6.32 -16.62
CA LYS A 327 14.84 -5.20 -16.06
C LYS A 327 14.47 -5.49 -14.60
N PRO A 328 14.36 -4.44 -13.75
CA PRO A 328 13.83 -4.59 -12.40
C PRO A 328 12.44 -5.24 -12.44
N VAL A 329 12.17 -6.15 -11.50
CA VAL A 329 10.82 -6.66 -11.30
C VAL A 329 9.96 -5.55 -10.67
N PRO A 330 8.79 -5.23 -11.22
CA PRO A 330 7.95 -4.15 -10.71
C PRO A 330 7.34 -4.52 -9.35
N GLY A 331 7.16 -3.52 -8.48
CA GLY A 331 6.40 -3.67 -7.24
C GLY A 331 4.90 -3.59 -7.53
N VAL A 332 4.31 -4.73 -7.86
CA VAL A 332 2.89 -4.89 -8.21
C VAL A 332 2.36 -6.22 -7.71
N ALA A 333 1.07 -6.29 -7.42
CA ALA A 333 0.42 -7.49 -6.88
C ALA A 333 0.73 -8.79 -7.66
N PRO A 334 0.66 -8.83 -9.02
CA PRO A 334 0.98 -10.05 -9.76
C PRO A 334 2.42 -10.53 -9.58
N ALA A 335 3.38 -9.61 -9.44
CA ALA A 335 4.77 -9.96 -9.19
C ALA A 335 4.95 -10.50 -7.77
N ALA A 336 4.33 -9.86 -6.78
CA ALA A 336 4.34 -10.33 -5.40
C ALA A 336 3.74 -11.73 -5.26
N THR A 337 2.60 -11.99 -5.92
CA THR A 337 1.97 -13.33 -5.94
C THR A 337 2.86 -14.37 -6.59
N GLN A 338 3.50 -14.07 -7.73
CA GLN A 338 4.43 -14.99 -8.39
C GLN A 338 5.65 -15.29 -7.53
N MET A 339 6.22 -14.28 -6.87
CA MET A 339 7.32 -14.50 -5.92
C MET A 339 6.87 -15.37 -4.75
N GLY A 340 5.69 -15.11 -4.18
CA GLY A 340 5.13 -15.91 -3.09
C GLY A 340 4.91 -17.37 -3.48
N GLN A 341 4.41 -17.63 -4.69
CA GLN A 341 4.25 -19.01 -5.19
C GLN A 341 5.58 -19.72 -5.45
N PHE A 342 6.65 -18.96 -5.71
CA PHE A 342 7.95 -19.49 -6.07
C PHE A 342 8.79 -19.91 -4.85
N VAL A 343 8.72 -19.13 -3.75
CA VAL A 343 9.48 -19.38 -2.51
C VAL A 343 8.88 -20.46 -1.63
#